data_AF-A0A439MSC1-F1
#
_entry.id   AF-A0A439MSC1-F1
#
_cell.length_a   1.000
_cell.length_b   1.000
_cell.length_c   1.000
_cell.angle_alpha   90.00
_cell.angle_beta   90.00
_cell.angle_gamma   90.00
#
_symmetry.space_group_name_H-M   'P 1'
#
loop_
_entity.id
_entity.type
_entity.pdbx_description
1 polymer ?
#
loop_
_entity_poly.entity_id
_entity_poly.type
_entity_poly.pdbx_seq_one_letter_code
_entity_poly.pdbx_strand_id
1 'polypeptide(L)'
;VEELWMKLITYTLVDVVDFLEQQNTHRVVTLMGRVHRLMRMMTAQLDLLETMSPKEYQEIRLQLGNGSGQESPGFKLLLRMPPDLWRAFKASYLDGRGLSVEDVYDIRYDHGDSYVVAEALIEFDELFQKFRANHLYLIHRSIGLGSKSLKGRPVELLQAGALHRFFPELWDIRCDMTDRWGSQYGTVRAPISHPEAAAE
;
A
#
# COMPACT_ATOMS: atom_id res chain seq x y z
N VAL A 1 11.91 -16.31 1.34
CA VAL A 1 11.49 -15.70 0.05
C VAL A 1 11.19 -14.23 0.27
N GLU A 2 10.36 -13.88 1.26
CA GLU A 2 10.06 -12.49 1.67
C GLU A 2 11.28 -11.54 1.68
N GLU A 3 12.38 -11.88 2.35
CA GLU A 3 13.59 -11.03 2.39
C GLU A 3 14.19 -10.74 1.01
N LEU A 4 14.11 -11.70 0.08
CA LEU A 4 14.61 -11.49 -1.29
C LEU A 4 13.70 -10.53 -2.05
N TRP A 5 12.38 -10.63 -1.87
CA TRP A 5 11.43 -9.70 -2.47
C TRP A 5 11.56 -8.31 -1.87
N MET A 6 11.67 -8.16 -0.55
CA MET A 6 11.91 -6.88 0.11
C MET A 6 13.22 -6.22 -0.35
N LYS A 7 14.28 -7.01 -0.54
CA LYS A 7 15.55 -6.52 -1.11
C LYS A 7 15.37 -6.02 -2.54
N LEU A 8 14.68 -6.77 -3.40
CA LEU A 8 14.42 -6.38 -4.79
C LEU A 8 13.51 -5.15 -4.89
N ILE A 9 12.47 -5.07 -4.05
CA ILE A 9 11.60 -3.90 -3.96
C ILE A 9 12.43 -2.69 -3.59
N THR A 10 13.21 -2.76 -2.51
CA THR A 10 14.01 -1.61 -2.08
C THR A 10 15.01 -1.19 -3.15
N TYR A 11 15.74 -2.13 -3.76
CA TYR A 11 16.66 -1.83 -4.86
C TYR A 11 15.94 -1.12 -6.01
N THR A 12 14.74 -1.58 -6.38
CA THR A 12 13.92 -0.96 -7.42
C THR A 12 13.41 0.43 -7.00
N LEU A 13 13.07 0.63 -5.72
CA LEU A 13 12.60 1.92 -5.21
C LEU A 13 13.71 2.99 -5.19
N VAL A 14 14.97 2.59 -5.01
CA VAL A 14 16.12 3.49 -5.16
C VAL A 14 16.18 4.01 -6.60
N ASP A 15 16.10 3.12 -7.60
CA ASP A 15 16.03 3.54 -9.01
C ASP A 15 14.81 4.44 -9.29
N VAL A 16 13.66 4.16 -8.66
CA VAL A 16 12.46 5.00 -8.80
C VAL A 16 12.71 6.42 -8.32
N VAL A 17 13.40 6.62 -7.19
CA VAL A 17 13.77 7.96 -6.68
C VAL A 17 14.61 8.70 -7.72
N ASP A 18 15.64 8.05 -8.27
CA ASP A 18 16.49 8.67 -9.31
C ASP A 18 15.68 9.07 -10.55
N PHE A 19 14.73 8.24 -10.99
CA PHE A 19 13.88 8.54 -12.15
C PHE A 19 12.77 9.57 -11.84
N LEU A 20 12.33 9.70 -10.58
CA LEU A 20 11.45 10.78 -10.15
C LEU A 20 12.17 12.13 -10.28
N GLU A 21 13.43 12.21 -9.82
CA GLU A 21 14.26 13.42 -9.92
C GLU A 21 14.54 13.81 -11.39
N GLN A 22 14.71 12.82 -12.27
CA GLN A 22 14.88 13.02 -13.71
C GLN A 22 13.56 13.30 -14.46
N GLN A 23 12.42 13.26 -13.77
CA GLN A 23 11.08 13.38 -14.37
C GLN A 23 10.80 12.36 -15.49
N ASN A 24 11.39 11.16 -15.41
CA ASN A 24 11.14 10.09 -16.37
C ASN A 24 9.92 9.25 -15.95
N THR A 25 8.74 9.79 -16.19
CA THR A 25 7.46 9.22 -15.76
C THR A 25 7.24 7.79 -16.22
N HIS A 26 7.50 7.49 -17.49
CA HIS A 26 7.31 6.13 -18.02
C HIS A 26 8.19 5.11 -17.29
N ARG A 27 9.42 5.49 -16.94
CA ARG A 27 10.31 4.61 -16.20
C ARG A 27 9.86 4.43 -14.76
N VAL A 28 9.44 5.51 -14.09
CA VAL A 28 8.84 5.47 -12.75
C VAL A 28 7.65 4.50 -12.73
N VAL A 29 6.67 4.67 -13.62
CA VAL A 29 5.47 3.80 -13.68
C VAL A 29 5.85 2.34 -13.96
N THR A 30 6.80 2.09 -14.86
CA THR A 30 7.28 0.73 -15.16
C THR A 30 7.87 0.04 -13.93
N LEU A 31 8.72 0.75 -13.19
CA LEU A 31 9.39 0.22 -12.00
C LEU A 31 8.44 0.08 -10.82
N MET A 32 7.54 1.05 -10.60
CA MET A 32 6.48 0.96 -9.60
C MET A 32 5.55 -0.22 -9.90
N GLY A 33 5.21 -0.47 -11.18
CA GLY A 33 4.47 -1.66 -11.56
C GLY A 33 5.18 -2.97 -11.22
N ARG A 34 6.52 -3.01 -11.21
CA ARG A 34 7.28 -4.17 -10.69
C ARG A 34 7.14 -4.27 -9.18
N VAL A 35 7.32 -3.15 -8.46
CA VAL A 35 7.17 -3.08 -7.00
C VAL A 35 5.79 -3.55 -6.57
N HIS A 36 4.73 -3.10 -7.23
CA HIS A 36 3.35 -3.46 -6.90
C HIS A 36 3.08 -4.96 -7.10
N ARG A 37 3.66 -5.58 -8.14
CA ARG A 37 3.56 -7.04 -8.35
C ARG A 37 4.29 -7.80 -7.25
N LEU A 38 5.49 -7.36 -6.87
CA LEU A 38 6.25 -7.96 -5.77
C LEU A 38 5.50 -7.85 -4.43
N MET A 39 4.90 -6.69 -4.13
CA MET A 39 4.08 -6.48 -2.93
C MET A 39 2.84 -7.39 -2.89
N ARG A 40 2.16 -7.57 -4.03
CA ARG A 40 1.06 -8.54 -4.15
C ARG A 40 1.53 -9.97 -3.91
N MET A 41 2.69 -10.36 -4.45
CA MET A 41 3.26 -11.69 -4.25
C MET A 41 3.67 -11.94 -2.79
N MET A 42 4.31 -10.96 -2.14
CA MET A 42 4.61 -11.00 -0.69
C MET A 42 3.34 -11.23 0.12
N THR A 43 2.26 -10.52 -0.22
CA THR A 43 0.98 -10.65 0.48
C THR A 43 0.35 -12.03 0.25
N ALA A 44 0.29 -12.51 -0.99
CA ALA A 44 -0.30 -13.79 -1.33
C ALA A 44 0.47 -14.99 -0.75
N GLN A 45 1.79 -14.85 -0.53
CA GLN A 45 2.58 -15.92 0.08
C GLN A 45 2.21 -16.20 1.54
N LEU A 46 1.55 -15.25 2.23
CA LEU A 46 1.06 -15.47 3.61
C LEU A 46 0.06 -16.62 3.69
N ASP A 47 -0.71 -16.88 2.62
CA ASP A 47 -1.68 -17.97 2.53
C ASP A 47 -1.03 -19.35 2.76
N LEU A 48 0.24 -19.51 2.40
CA LEU A 48 0.98 -20.74 2.68
C LEU A 48 1.16 -20.98 4.18
N LEU A 49 1.38 -19.92 4.96
CA LEU A 49 1.51 -20.03 6.41
C LEU A 49 0.16 -20.29 7.09
N GLU A 50 -0.94 -19.93 6.43
CA GLU A 50 -2.28 -20.21 6.93
C GLU A 50 -2.66 -21.70 6.94
N THR A 51 -1.95 -22.53 6.17
CA THR A 51 -2.19 -23.98 6.16
C THR A 51 -1.65 -24.68 7.40
N MET A 52 -0.85 -23.99 8.23
CA MET A 52 -0.32 -24.51 9.48
C MET A 52 -1.35 -24.37 10.60
N SER A 53 -1.60 -25.45 11.35
CA SER A 53 -2.47 -25.36 12.52
C SER A 53 -1.79 -24.58 13.66
N PRO A 54 -2.56 -23.91 14.54
CA PRO A 54 -1.99 -23.25 15.71
C PRO A 54 -1.14 -24.18 16.58
N LYS A 55 -1.51 -25.47 16.68
CA LYS A 55 -0.76 -26.47 17.44
C LYS A 55 0.63 -26.72 16.85
N GLU A 56 0.71 -26.99 15.55
CA GLU A 56 1.99 -27.19 14.85
C GLU A 56 2.88 -25.95 14.92
N TYR A 57 2.29 -24.76 14.81
CA TYR A 57 3.04 -23.52 14.99
C TYR A 57 3.64 -23.40 16.39
N GLN A 58 2.94 -23.79 17.46
CA GLN A 58 3.51 -23.76 18.82
C GLN A 58 4.73 -24.68 18.96
N GLU A 59 4.74 -25.84 18.32
CA GLU A 59 5.87 -26.77 18.32
C GLU A 59 7.10 -26.14 17.66
N ILE A 60 6.92 -25.48 16.52
CA ILE A 60 7.99 -24.73 15.83
C ILE A 60 8.43 -23.51 16.63
N ARG A 61 7.48 -22.77 17.22
CA ARG A 61 7.72 -21.52 17.95
C ARG A 61 8.73 -21.68 19.08
N LEU A 62 8.76 -22.84 19.74
CA LEU A 62 9.74 -23.16 20.78
C LEU A 62 11.19 -23.17 20.27
N GLN A 63 11.40 -23.43 18.98
CA GLN A 63 12.72 -23.49 18.36
C GLN A 63 13.19 -22.16 17.76
N LEU A 64 12.31 -21.15 17.67
CA LEU A 64 12.63 -19.85 17.03
C LEU A 64 13.41 -18.89 17.94
N GLY A 65 13.61 -19.24 19.22
CA GLY A 65 14.28 -18.38 20.20
C GLY A 65 13.60 -17.00 20.31
N ASN A 66 14.40 -15.93 20.24
CA ASN A 66 13.92 -14.54 20.36
C ASN A 66 13.72 -13.84 19.00
N GLY A 67 13.75 -14.59 17.89
CA GLY A 67 13.62 -14.01 16.55
C GLY A 67 12.28 -13.30 16.36
N SER A 68 12.29 -12.11 15.75
CA SER A 68 11.08 -11.34 15.48
C SER A 68 11.14 -10.65 14.12
N GLY A 69 10.00 -10.58 13.43
CA GLY A 69 9.86 -9.81 12.17
C GLY A 69 10.21 -8.33 12.33
N GLN A 70 10.15 -7.77 13.56
CA GLN A 70 10.60 -6.40 13.85
C GLN A 70 12.11 -6.21 13.64
N GLU A 71 12.88 -7.29 13.52
CA GLU A 71 14.31 -7.26 13.26
C GLU A 71 14.66 -7.44 11.79
N SER A 72 13.68 -7.72 10.93
CA SER A 72 13.86 -7.88 9.49
C SER A 72 14.63 -6.70 8.89
N PRO A 73 15.85 -6.93 8.37
CA PRO A 73 16.62 -5.88 7.70
C PRO A 73 15.90 -5.37 6.44
N GLY A 74 15.32 -6.29 5.64
CA GLY A 74 14.57 -5.94 4.44
C GLY A 74 13.36 -5.07 4.74
N PHE A 75 12.56 -5.44 5.75
CA PHE A 75 11.38 -4.66 6.14
C PHE A 75 11.74 -3.29 6.69
N LYS A 76 12.78 -3.20 7.53
CA LYS A 76 13.29 -1.93 8.05
C LYS A 76 13.75 -1.00 6.94
N LEU A 77 14.42 -1.54 5.93
CA LEU A 77 14.91 -0.76 4.81
C LEU A 77 13.73 -0.28 3.93
N LEU A 78 12.77 -1.16 3.66
CA LEU A 78 11.56 -0.82 2.93
C LEU A 78 10.76 0.31 3.60
N LEU A 79 10.66 0.31 4.94
CA LEU A 79 10.00 1.38 5.71
C LEU A 79 10.71 2.74 5.64
N ARG A 80 11.96 2.81 5.17
CA ARG A 80 12.70 4.07 5.01
C ARG A 80 12.49 4.73 3.65
N MET A 81 11.99 3.99 2.67
CA MET A 81 11.79 4.50 1.30
C MET A 81 10.68 5.55 1.14
N PRO A 82 9.51 5.47 1.82
CA PRO A 82 8.40 6.38 1.55
C PRO A 82 8.72 7.87 1.73
N PRO A 83 9.44 8.32 2.78
CA PRO A 83 9.83 9.72 2.89
C PRO A 83 10.64 10.24 1.70
N ASP A 84 11.57 9.43 1.16
CA ASP A 84 12.39 9.80 0.01
C ASP A 84 11.57 9.84 -1.29
N LEU A 85 10.69 8.85 -1.50
CA LEU A 85 9.75 8.84 -2.62
C LEU A 85 8.83 10.08 -2.59
N TRP A 86 8.29 10.40 -1.42
CA TRP A 86 7.41 11.56 -1.25
C TRP A 86 8.14 12.85 -1.55
N ARG A 87 9.34 13.03 -0.99
CA ARG A 87 10.17 14.20 -1.22
C ARG A 87 10.49 14.39 -2.71
N ALA A 88 10.94 13.35 -3.40
CA ALA A 88 11.26 13.40 -4.82
C ALA A 88 10.01 13.69 -5.68
N PHE A 89 8.88 13.05 -5.37
CA PHE A 89 7.62 13.32 -6.04
C PHE A 89 7.16 14.77 -5.88
N LYS A 90 7.16 15.31 -4.65
CA LYS A 90 6.76 16.70 -4.40
C LYS A 90 7.65 17.68 -5.16
N ALA A 91 8.97 17.50 -5.09
CA ALA A 91 9.91 18.36 -5.80
C ALA A 91 9.71 18.33 -7.33
N SER A 92 9.54 17.15 -7.92
CA SER A 92 9.54 16.97 -9.39
C SER A 92 8.18 17.09 -10.07
N TYR A 93 7.10 16.69 -9.38
CA TYR A 93 5.76 16.53 -9.97
C TYR A 93 4.70 17.44 -9.32
N LEU A 94 4.99 18.06 -8.17
CA LEU A 94 4.10 19.05 -7.55
C LEU A 94 4.73 20.45 -7.55
N ASP A 95 5.59 20.73 -6.57
CA ASP A 95 6.18 22.04 -6.32
C ASP A 95 6.93 22.58 -7.55
N GLY A 96 7.74 21.73 -8.19
CA GLY A 96 8.48 22.08 -9.41
C GLY A 96 7.60 22.35 -10.64
N ARG A 97 6.32 21.96 -10.60
CA ARG A 97 5.32 22.21 -11.64
C ARG A 97 4.28 23.26 -11.22
N GLY A 98 4.38 23.83 -10.02
CA GLY A 98 3.39 24.76 -9.48
C GLY A 98 2.01 24.13 -9.29
N LEU A 99 1.97 22.84 -8.94
CA LEU A 99 0.77 22.06 -8.71
C LEU A 99 0.67 21.65 -7.24
N SER A 100 -0.53 21.71 -6.68
CA SER A 100 -0.90 21.04 -5.44
C SER A 100 -1.45 19.63 -5.71
N VAL A 101 -1.62 18.81 -4.65
CA VAL A 101 -2.32 17.53 -4.78
C VAL A 101 -3.76 17.75 -5.28
N GLU A 102 -4.43 18.82 -4.83
CA GLU A 102 -5.77 19.16 -5.29
C GLU A 102 -5.81 19.50 -6.79
N ASP A 103 -4.81 20.23 -7.29
CA ASP A 103 -4.71 20.51 -8.72
C ASP A 103 -4.59 19.23 -9.55
N VAL A 104 -3.82 18.25 -9.05
CA VAL A 104 -3.57 16.98 -9.73
C VAL A 104 -4.83 16.11 -9.84
N TYR A 105 -5.73 16.16 -8.84
CA TYR A 105 -6.91 15.28 -8.77
C TYR A 105 -8.24 15.95 -9.12
N ASP A 106 -8.34 17.27 -9.03
CA ASP A 106 -9.61 17.99 -9.15
C ASP A 106 -9.48 19.22 -10.08
N ILE A 107 -8.88 20.31 -9.59
CA ILE A 107 -8.99 21.64 -10.23
C ILE A 107 -8.33 21.71 -11.62
N ARG A 108 -7.20 21.02 -11.80
CA ARG A 108 -6.41 21.02 -13.05
C ARG A 108 -6.21 19.60 -13.57
N TYR A 109 -7.18 18.72 -13.32
CA TYR A 109 -7.11 17.33 -13.70
C TYR A 109 -6.96 17.14 -15.22
N ASP A 110 -5.87 16.50 -15.63
CA ASP A 110 -5.57 16.21 -17.04
C ASP A 110 -5.08 14.76 -17.28
N HIS A 111 -5.07 13.93 -16.23
CA HIS A 111 -4.49 12.58 -16.27
C HIS A 111 -2.99 12.55 -16.69
N GLY A 112 -2.29 13.66 -16.52
CA GLY A 112 -0.88 13.82 -16.89
C GLY A 112 0.08 13.13 -15.93
N ASP A 113 1.38 13.42 -16.08
CA ASP A 113 2.43 12.70 -15.37
C ASP A 113 2.28 12.73 -13.85
N SER A 114 1.95 13.90 -13.28
CA SER A 114 1.81 14.07 -11.84
C SER A 114 0.70 13.19 -11.28
N TYR A 115 -0.39 13.03 -12.03
CA TYR A 115 -1.49 12.15 -11.66
C TYR A 115 -1.05 10.68 -11.70
N VAL A 116 -0.47 10.21 -12.80
CA VAL A 116 -0.11 8.78 -12.93
C VAL A 116 0.97 8.36 -11.94
N VAL A 117 1.90 9.26 -11.59
CA VAL A 117 2.89 8.99 -10.54
C VAL A 117 2.24 9.01 -9.15
N ALA A 118 1.33 9.94 -8.88
CA ALA A 118 0.59 9.97 -7.62
C ALA A 118 -0.22 8.67 -7.42
N GLU A 119 -0.88 8.18 -8.47
CA GLU A 119 -1.61 6.91 -8.45
C GLU A 119 -0.68 5.71 -8.22
N ALA A 120 0.53 5.74 -8.78
CA ALA A 120 1.52 4.70 -8.49
C ALA A 120 1.97 4.73 -7.02
N LEU A 121 2.15 5.91 -6.42
CA LEU A 121 2.55 6.03 -5.01
C LEU A 121 1.42 5.60 -4.05
N ILE A 122 0.18 6.00 -4.30
CA ILE A 122 -0.94 5.61 -3.44
C ILE A 122 -1.21 4.09 -3.53
N GLU A 123 -1.05 3.46 -4.71
CA GLU A 123 -1.13 2.01 -4.85
C GLU A 123 -0.05 1.30 -4.03
N PHE A 124 1.19 1.82 -4.01
CA PHE A 124 2.24 1.28 -3.14
C PHE A 124 1.85 1.32 -1.65
N ASP A 125 1.33 2.46 -1.17
CA ASP A 125 0.86 2.60 0.22
C ASP A 125 -0.29 1.64 0.50
N GLU A 126 -1.30 1.57 -0.38
CA GLU A 126 -2.44 0.67 -0.27
C GLU A 126 -1.99 -0.81 -0.16
N LEU A 127 -1.10 -1.25 -1.04
CA LEU A 127 -0.56 -2.61 -1.02
C LEU A 127 0.22 -2.91 0.26
N PHE A 128 0.91 -1.91 0.81
CA PHE A 128 1.60 -2.04 2.09
C PHE A 128 0.62 -2.22 3.26
N GLN A 129 -0.49 -1.47 3.27
CA GLN A 129 -1.52 -1.65 4.28
C GLN A 129 -2.22 -3.00 4.15
N LYS A 130 -2.50 -3.46 2.93
CA LYS A 130 -3.04 -4.81 2.67
C LYS A 130 -2.11 -5.89 3.22
N PHE A 131 -0.81 -5.79 2.96
CA PHE A 131 0.19 -6.69 3.54
C PHE A 131 0.15 -6.69 5.08
N ARG A 132 0.17 -5.51 5.72
CA ARG A 132 0.10 -5.38 7.19
C ARG A 132 -1.17 -6.00 7.77
N ALA A 133 -2.31 -5.75 7.13
CA ALA A 133 -3.61 -6.29 7.56
C ALA A 133 -3.63 -7.82 7.48
N ASN A 134 -3.22 -8.40 6.35
CA ASN A 134 -3.17 -9.85 6.18
C ASN A 134 -2.18 -10.50 7.14
N HIS A 135 -1.01 -9.89 7.34
CA HIS A 135 -0.05 -10.35 8.34
C HIS A 135 -0.61 -10.31 9.77
N LEU A 136 -1.39 -9.27 10.12
CA LEU A 136 -2.06 -9.19 11.42
C LEU A 136 -3.10 -10.31 11.60
N TYR A 137 -3.90 -10.60 10.57
CA TYR A 137 -4.87 -11.70 10.61
C TYR A 137 -4.19 -13.07 10.69
N LEU A 138 -3.09 -13.28 9.97
CA LEU A 138 -2.26 -14.47 10.09
C LEU A 138 -1.77 -14.66 11.54
N ILE A 139 -1.28 -13.59 12.19
CA ILE A 139 -0.88 -13.67 13.60
C ILE A 139 -2.06 -13.99 14.50
N HIS A 140 -3.21 -13.33 14.28
CA HIS A 140 -4.41 -13.55 15.06
C HIS A 140 -4.84 -15.03 15.02
N ARG A 141 -4.91 -15.65 13.83
CA ARG A 141 -5.29 -17.06 13.71
C ARG A 141 -4.23 -18.03 14.27
N SER A 142 -2.94 -17.68 14.19
CA SER A 142 -1.85 -18.58 14.59
C SER A 142 -1.55 -18.57 16.08
N ILE A 143 -1.60 -17.41 16.74
CA ILE A 143 -1.24 -17.26 18.16
C ILE A 143 -2.24 -16.47 19.01
N GLY A 144 -3.23 -15.80 18.42
CA GLY A 144 -4.17 -14.93 19.13
C GLY A 144 -3.64 -13.51 19.34
N LEU A 145 -4.52 -12.49 19.28
CA LEU A 145 -4.13 -11.08 19.42
C LEU A 145 -3.67 -10.69 20.82
N GLY A 146 -4.19 -11.32 21.88
CA GLY A 146 -3.75 -11.06 23.26
C GLY A 146 -2.45 -11.76 23.66
N SER A 147 -1.78 -12.43 22.72
CA SER A 147 -0.53 -13.14 22.97
C SER A 147 0.67 -12.19 22.96
N LYS A 148 1.76 -12.62 23.60
CA LYS A 148 3.04 -11.94 23.51
C LYS A 148 3.84 -12.51 22.33
N SER A 149 4.47 -11.62 21.56
CA SER A 149 5.49 -12.02 20.59
C SER A 149 6.66 -12.74 21.27
N LEU A 150 7.56 -13.34 20.48
CA LEU A 150 8.77 -14.02 20.98
C LEU A 150 9.68 -13.09 21.82
N LYS A 151 9.55 -11.77 21.66
CA LYS A 151 10.26 -10.77 22.49
C LYS A 151 9.43 -10.21 23.65
N GLY A 152 8.31 -10.86 24.00
CA GLY A 152 7.44 -10.41 25.08
C GLY A 152 6.61 -9.15 24.74
N ARG A 153 6.75 -8.60 23.53
CA ARG A 153 6.01 -7.40 23.11
C ARG A 153 4.55 -7.75 22.78
N PRO A 154 3.59 -6.91 23.18
CA PRO A 154 2.18 -7.08 22.82
C PRO A 154 1.99 -7.08 21.30
N VAL A 155 1.18 -8.01 20.79
CA VAL A 155 0.85 -8.08 19.36
C VAL A 155 0.03 -6.86 18.91
N GLU A 156 -0.67 -6.21 19.84
CA GLU A 156 -1.42 -4.96 19.66
C GLU A 156 -0.55 -3.83 19.11
N LEU A 157 0.78 -3.85 19.33
CA LEU A 157 1.69 -2.88 18.71
C LEU A 157 1.70 -2.96 17.18
N LEU A 158 1.35 -4.10 16.59
CA LEU A 158 1.22 -4.25 15.15
C LEU A 158 -0.04 -3.57 14.60
N GLN A 159 -1.08 -3.40 15.42
CA GLN A 159 -2.31 -2.70 15.04
C GLN A 159 -2.05 -1.21 14.82
N ALA A 160 -1.23 -0.59 15.66
CA ALA A 160 -0.84 0.81 15.50
C ALA A 160 -0.12 1.07 14.17
N GLY A 161 0.73 0.12 13.74
CA GLY A 161 1.42 0.20 12.46
C GLY A 161 0.49 0.08 11.24
N ALA A 162 -0.63 -0.65 11.36
CA ALA A 162 -1.59 -0.84 10.26
C ALA A 162 -2.39 0.42 9.89
N LEU A 163 -2.38 1.45 10.75
CA LEU A 163 -3.06 2.72 10.50
C LEU A 163 -2.15 3.79 9.89
N HIS A 164 -0.86 3.51 9.77
CA HIS A 164 0.11 4.50 9.31
C HIS A 164 0.11 4.61 7.77
N ARG A 165 -0.44 5.71 7.25
CA ARG A 165 -0.38 6.13 5.84
C ARG A 165 0.95 6.80 5.55
N PHE A 166 1.64 6.38 4.50
CA PHE A 166 2.90 6.99 4.08
C PHE A 166 2.71 8.31 3.34
N PHE A 167 1.64 8.41 2.54
CA PHE A 167 1.34 9.59 1.72
C PHE A 167 -0.03 10.17 2.10
N PRO A 168 -0.21 10.71 3.32
CA PRO A 168 -1.52 11.11 3.83
C PRO A 168 -2.23 12.11 2.91
N GLU A 169 -1.51 13.07 2.34
CA GLU A 169 -2.04 14.07 1.40
C GLU A 169 -2.75 13.43 0.19
N LEU A 170 -2.22 12.30 -0.31
CA LEU A 170 -2.87 11.55 -1.39
C LEU A 170 -4.16 10.88 -0.90
N TRP A 171 -4.25 10.41 0.33
CA TRP A 171 -5.49 9.83 0.84
C TRP A 171 -6.55 10.89 1.16
N ASP A 172 -6.12 11.98 1.78
CA ASP A 172 -7.01 13.02 2.32
C ASP A 172 -7.76 13.78 1.21
N ILE A 173 -7.12 14.02 0.05
CA ILE A 173 -7.78 14.71 -1.08
C ILE A 173 -9.05 13.98 -1.57
N ARG A 174 -9.14 12.65 -1.42
CA ARG A 174 -10.35 11.90 -1.80
C ARG A 174 -11.52 12.25 -0.89
N CYS A 175 -11.28 12.46 0.41
CA CYS A 175 -12.30 12.90 1.36
C CYS A 175 -12.78 14.30 0.96
N ASP A 176 -11.84 15.22 0.74
CA ASP A 176 -12.16 16.61 0.40
C ASP A 176 -12.97 16.72 -0.90
N MET A 177 -12.58 15.98 -1.94
CA MET A 177 -13.32 15.90 -3.22
C MET A 177 -14.71 15.32 -3.03
N THR A 178 -14.83 14.22 -2.27
CA THR A 178 -16.12 13.55 -2.03
C THR A 178 -17.08 14.45 -1.27
N ASP A 179 -16.61 15.14 -0.23
CA ASP A 179 -17.42 16.05 0.58
C ASP A 179 -17.92 17.25 -0.26
N ARG A 180 -17.08 17.77 -1.16
CA ARG A 180 -17.48 18.83 -2.10
C ARG A 180 -18.51 18.35 -3.12
N TRP A 181 -18.29 17.19 -3.74
CA TRP A 181 -19.20 16.63 -4.74
C TRP A 181 -20.51 16.15 -4.13
N GLY A 182 -20.51 15.71 -2.87
CA GLY A 182 -21.71 15.30 -2.13
C GLY A 182 -22.78 16.39 -1.98
N SER A 183 -22.43 17.65 -2.29
CA SER A 183 -23.39 18.76 -2.40
C SER A 183 -24.21 18.76 -3.71
N GLN A 184 -23.82 17.94 -4.71
CA GLN A 184 -24.53 17.76 -5.97
C GLN A 184 -25.15 16.35 -6.01
N TYR A 185 -26.48 16.26 -6.00
CA TYR A 185 -27.18 14.97 -6.08
C TYR A 185 -26.79 14.21 -7.37
N GLY A 186 -26.35 12.96 -7.22
CA GLY A 186 -26.06 12.07 -8.34
C GLY A 186 -27.29 11.81 -9.21
N THR A 187 -27.10 11.67 -10.51
CA THR A 187 -28.18 11.29 -11.44
C THR A 187 -28.29 9.77 -11.51
N VAL A 188 -29.50 9.23 -11.30
CA VAL A 188 -29.75 7.79 -11.48
C VAL A 188 -29.71 7.50 -12.98
N ARG A 189 -28.71 6.73 -13.43
CA ARG A 189 -28.66 6.26 -14.81
C ARG A 189 -29.88 5.36 -15.08
N ALA A 190 -30.49 5.51 -16.25
CA ALA A 190 -31.57 4.63 -16.67
C ALA A 190 -31.14 3.15 -16.58
N PRO A 191 -32.04 2.23 -16.15
CA PRO A 191 -31.77 0.81 -16.16
C PRO A 191 -31.32 0.35 -17.54
N ILE A 192 -30.34 -0.55 -17.59
CA ILE A 192 -29.84 -1.13 -18.85
C ILE A 192 -30.93 -1.98 -19.52
N SER A 193 -31.85 -2.57 -18.73
CA SER A 193 -32.99 -3.31 -19.25
C SER A 193 -34.23 -2.41 -19.36
N HIS A 194 -34.79 -2.32 -20.58
CA HIS A 194 -36.19 -1.93 -20.76
C HIS A 194 -37.07 -3.14 -20.42
N PRO A 195 -38.16 -2.99 -19.64
CA PRO A 195 -39.14 -4.06 -19.54
C PRO A 195 -39.68 -4.32 -20.95
N GLU A 196 -39.53 -5.55 -21.45
CA GLU A 196 -40.21 -5.98 -22.67
C GLU A 196 -41.69 -5.62 -22.50
N ALA A 197 -42.21 -4.85 -23.45
CA ALA A 197 -43.64 -4.61 -23.54
C ALA A 197 -44.31 -5.98 -23.53
N ALA A 198 -45.04 -6.27 -22.45
CA ALA A 198 -45.89 -7.44 -22.37
C ALA A 198 -46.83 -7.36 -23.59
N ALA A 199 -46.52 -8.15 -24.62
CA ALA A 199 -47.36 -8.31 -25.78
C ALA A 199 -48.68 -8.94 -25.31
N GLU A 200 -49.77 -8.27 -25.67
CA GLU A 200 -51.18 -8.68 -25.49
C GLU A 200 -51.47 -10.09 -26.03
#